data_AF-A0A067YQ37-F1
#
_entry.id   AF-A0A067YQ37-F1
#
_cell.length_a   1.000
_cell.length_b   1.000
_cell.length_c   1.000
_cell.angle_alpha   90.00
_cell.angle_beta   90.00
_cell.angle_gamma   90.00
#
_symmetry.space_group_name_H-M   'P 1'
#
loop_
_entity.id
_entity.type
_entity.pdbx_description
1 polymer ?
#
loop_
_entity_poly.entity_id
_entity_poly.type
_entity_poly.pdbx_seq_one_letter_code
_entity_poly.pdbx_strand_id
1 'polypeptide(L)'
;SCWAFSATGNLEGQWKIAGHELTSLSEQMLVSCDPTEYACGGGLMDNAFRWIISSNKGNVFTEQSYPYASIGGNVPACNMSGKVVGAKISSYVDLPQDENAIAEWLAKNGPVSVIVDSTSFQSYTGGVLTSCVSKRLDHAVLLVGYDDTSKPPYWIIKN
;
A
#
# COMPACT_ATOMS: atom_id res chain seq x y z
N SER A 1 -9.88 -5.07 0.82
CA SER A 1 -8.47 -5.42 0.59
C SER A 1 -7.57 -4.19 0.34
N CYS A 2 -7.99 -2.95 0.65
CA CYS A 2 -7.19 -1.74 0.42
C CYS A 2 -5.80 -1.77 1.07
N TRP A 3 -5.70 -2.37 2.26
CA TRP A 3 -4.43 -2.59 2.96
C TRP A 3 -3.40 -3.33 2.11
N ALA A 4 -3.82 -4.35 1.35
CA ALA A 4 -2.94 -5.12 0.48
C ALA A 4 -2.43 -4.26 -0.69
N PHE A 5 -3.32 -3.46 -1.31
CA PHE A 5 -2.95 -2.52 -2.39
C PHE A 5 -2.02 -1.39 -1.90
N SER A 6 -2.25 -0.87 -0.70
CA SER A 6 -1.37 0.13 -0.09
C SER A 6 0.02 -0.46 0.17
N ALA A 7 0.09 -1.69 0.69
CA ALA A 7 1.35 -2.38 0.94
C ALA A 7 2.09 -2.72 -0.37
N THR A 8 1.44 -3.36 -1.35
CA THR A 8 2.09 -3.69 -2.64
C THR A 8 2.51 -2.44 -3.39
N GLY A 9 1.67 -1.40 -3.44
CA GLY A 9 2.01 -0.14 -4.08
C GLY A 9 3.25 0.54 -3.47
N ASN A 10 3.42 0.48 -2.15
CA ASN A 10 4.65 0.93 -1.50
C ASN A 10 5.84 0.08 -1.94
N LEU A 11 5.70 -1.25 -1.92
CA LEU A 11 6.77 -2.17 -2.31
C LEU A 11 7.20 -1.98 -3.77
N GLU A 12 6.26 -1.74 -4.68
CA GLU A 12 6.52 -1.39 -6.09
C GLU A 12 7.38 -0.13 -6.20
N GLY A 13 7.00 0.92 -5.46
CA GLY A 13 7.72 2.19 -5.44
C GLY A 13 9.13 2.05 -4.83
N GLN A 14 9.25 1.40 -3.68
CA GLN A 14 10.52 1.14 -3.01
C GLN A 14 11.46 0.29 -3.89
N TRP A 15 10.92 -0.74 -4.56
CA TRP A 15 11.70 -1.60 -5.47
C TRP A 15 12.26 -0.81 -6.65
N LYS A 16 11.45 0.07 -7.26
CA LYS A 16 11.92 0.95 -8.33
C LYS A 16 13.00 1.93 -7.85
N ILE A 17 12.83 2.52 -6.68
CA ILE A 17 13.80 3.47 -6.11
C ILE A 17 15.12 2.80 -5.75
N ALA A 18 15.09 1.53 -5.38
CA ALA A 18 16.30 0.72 -5.17
C ALA A 18 17.08 0.40 -6.48
N GLY A 19 16.60 0.86 -7.65
CA GLY A 19 17.28 0.74 -8.94
C GLY A 19 16.85 -0.46 -9.77
N HIS A 20 15.77 -1.14 -9.39
CA HIS A 20 15.20 -2.24 -10.18
C HIS A 20 14.19 -1.72 -11.21
N GLU A 21 13.69 -2.62 -12.07
CA GLU A 21 12.59 -2.29 -12.95
C GLU A 21 11.27 -2.16 -12.21
N LEU A 22 10.43 -1.23 -12.66
CA LEU A 22 9.11 -1.05 -12.07
C LEU A 22 8.29 -2.29 -12.39
N THR A 23 7.98 -3.06 -11.35
CA THR A 23 7.38 -4.39 -11.46
C THR A 23 6.09 -4.39 -10.69
N SER A 24 4.98 -4.76 -11.32
CA SER A 24 3.70 -4.88 -10.62
C SER A 24 3.70 -6.11 -9.71
N LEU A 25 3.25 -5.92 -8.47
CA LEU A 25 3.32 -6.92 -7.39
C LEU A 25 1.92 -7.40 -6.97
N SER A 26 1.85 -8.65 -6.51
CA SER A 26 0.59 -9.33 -6.26
C SER A 26 -0.05 -8.94 -4.93
N GLU A 27 -1.21 -8.29 -4.98
CA GLU A 27 -2.06 -8.13 -3.78
C GLU A 27 -2.67 -9.47 -3.37
N GLN A 28 -2.95 -10.35 -4.34
CA GLN A 28 -3.58 -11.63 -4.06
C GLN A 28 -2.73 -12.52 -3.15
N MET A 29 -1.40 -12.40 -3.25
CA MET A 29 -0.48 -13.04 -2.31
C MET A 29 -0.86 -12.68 -0.86
N LEU A 30 -1.03 -11.39 -0.56
CA LEU A 30 -1.41 -10.95 0.79
C LEU A 30 -2.83 -11.37 1.12
N VAL A 31 -3.78 -11.09 0.23
CA VAL A 31 -5.22 -11.35 0.47
C VAL A 31 -5.53 -12.83 0.70
N SER A 32 -4.85 -13.74 0.01
CA SER A 32 -5.09 -15.19 0.15
C SER A 32 -4.18 -15.87 1.18
N CYS A 33 -2.95 -15.40 1.36
CA CYS A 33 -1.92 -16.15 2.10
C CYS A 33 -1.48 -15.55 3.43
N ASP A 34 -1.75 -14.27 3.70
CA ASP A 34 -1.49 -13.69 5.02
C ASP A 34 -2.61 -14.08 5.99
N PRO A 35 -2.37 -14.99 6.95
CA PRO A 35 -3.38 -15.41 7.91
C PRO A 35 -3.54 -14.42 9.06
N THR A 36 -2.69 -13.39 9.14
CA THR A 36 -2.74 -12.38 10.21
C THR A 36 -3.79 -11.31 9.94
N GLU A 37 -4.26 -11.23 8.69
CA GLU A 37 -5.22 -10.24 8.24
C GLU A 37 -6.53 -10.84 7.76
N TYR A 38 -7.55 -10.00 7.65
CA TYR A 38 -8.93 -10.43 7.36
C TYR A 38 -9.25 -10.39 5.86
N ALA A 39 -8.25 -10.44 4.98
CA ALA A 39 -8.41 -10.45 3.53
C ALA A 39 -9.32 -9.31 3.03
N CYS A 40 -10.53 -9.65 2.56
CA CYS A 40 -11.55 -8.68 2.13
C CYS A 40 -12.16 -7.87 3.28
N GLY A 41 -12.10 -8.37 4.52
CA GLY A 41 -12.63 -7.74 5.74
C GLY A 41 -11.76 -6.62 6.33
N GLY A 42 -10.54 -6.43 5.84
CA GLY A 42 -9.63 -5.37 6.28
C GLY A 42 -8.26 -5.89 6.71
N GLY A 43 -7.37 -4.95 6.99
CA GLY A 43 -6.06 -5.25 7.56
C GLY A 43 -5.11 -4.06 7.64
N LEU A 44 -3.89 -4.30 8.11
CA LEU A 44 -2.86 -3.29 8.31
C LEU A 44 -1.59 -3.60 7.49
N MET A 45 -1.00 -2.56 6.93
CA MET A 45 0.22 -2.68 6.11
C MET A 45 1.40 -3.21 6.93
N ASP A 46 1.52 -2.82 8.21
CA ASP A 46 2.61 -3.28 9.09
C ASP A 46 2.61 -4.79 9.27
N ASN A 47 1.43 -5.39 9.44
CA ASN A 47 1.28 -6.84 9.56
C ASN A 47 1.59 -7.52 8.23
N ALA A 48 1.16 -6.93 7.10
CA ALA A 48 1.50 -7.42 5.77
C ALA A 48 3.02 -7.44 5.55
N PHE A 49 3.72 -6.34 5.86
CA PHE A 49 5.18 -6.26 5.77
C PHE A 49 5.86 -7.27 6.70
N ARG A 50 5.39 -7.38 7.94
CA ARG A 50 5.89 -8.37 8.90
C ARG A 50 5.71 -9.79 8.37
N TRP A 51 4.53 -10.14 7.88
CA TRP A 51 4.25 -11.46 7.32
C TRP A 51 5.13 -11.77 6.11
N ILE A 52 5.29 -10.82 5.18
CA ILE A 52 6.19 -10.98 4.03
C ILE A 52 7.59 -11.36 4.52
N ILE A 53 8.13 -10.62 5.50
CA ILE A 53 9.48 -10.84 6.03
C ILE A 53 9.58 -12.17 6.78
N SER A 54 8.71 -12.40 7.76
CA SER A 54 8.83 -13.53 8.70
C SER A 54 8.37 -14.86 8.09
N SER A 55 7.34 -14.82 7.25
CA SER A 55 6.60 -16.00 6.81
C SER A 55 6.79 -16.29 5.34
N ASN A 56 7.01 -15.25 4.51
CA ASN A 56 7.30 -15.40 3.07
C ASN A 56 8.78 -15.12 2.70
N LYS A 57 9.69 -15.11 3.68
CA LYS A 57 11.15 -14.95 3.49
C LYS A 57 11.53 -13.64 2.79
N GLY A 58 10.73 -12.60 2.98
CA GLY A 58 10.87 -11.30 2.32
C GLY A 58 10.37 -11.25 0.88
N ASN A 59 9.89 -12.36 0.31
CA ASN A 59 9.55 -12.43 -1.11
C ASN A 59 8.16 -11.84 -1.37
N VAL A 60 8.04 -11.12 -2.48
CA VAL A 60 6.77 -10.60 -2.98
C VAL A 60 6.61 -11.09 -4.41
N PHE A 61 5.47 -11.71 -4.73
CA PHE A 61 5.23 -12.26 -6.06
C PHE A 61 4.83 -11.16 -7.05
N THR A 62 5.13 -11.37 -8.33
CA THR A 62 4.63 -10.51 -9.41
C THR A 62 3.12 -10.69 -9.58
N GLU A 63 2.42 -9.61 -9.92
CA GLU A 63 0.99 -9.64 -10.26
C GLU A 63 0.73 -10.60 -11.44
N GLN A 64 1.63 -10.62 -12.42
CA GLN A 64 1.52 -11.53 -13.57
C GLN A 64 1.47 -13.02 -13.17
N SER A 65 2.24 -13.43 -12.15
CA SER A 65 2.29 -14.84 -11.72
C SER A 65 1.21 -15.20 -10.68
N TYR A 66 0.68 -14.19 -9.98
CA TYR A 66 -0.38 -14.35 -9.00
C TYR A 66 -1.40 -13.19 -9.09
N PRO A 67 -2.27 -13.20 -10.12
CA PRO A 67 -3.18 -12.09 -10.38
C PRO A 67 -4.24 -11.90 -9.29
N TYR A 68 -4.73 -10.67 -9.16
CA TYR A 68 -5.86 -10.36 -8.31
C TYR A 68 -7.13 -11.09 -8.74
N ALA A 69 -7.68 -11.87 -7.82
CA ALA A 69 -8.83 -12.75 -8.01
C ALA A 69 -9.92 -12.55 -6.93
N SER A 70 -9.76 -11.56 -6.06
CA SER A 70 -10.71 -11.27 -4.97
C SER A 70 -11.78 -10.22 -5.29
N ILE A 71 -12.11 -10.10 -6.58
CA ILE A 71 -13.22 -9.26 -7.05
C ILE A 71 -14.54 -9.83 -6.49
N GLY A 72 -15.42 -8.95 -6.02
CA GLY A 72 -16.72 -9.34 -5.44
C GLY A 72 -16.63 -9.99 -4.05
N GLY A 73 -15.47 -9.91 -3.39
CA GLY A 73 -15.28 -10.38 -2.01
C GLY A 73 -14.93 -11.85 -1.86
N ASN A 74 -14.88 -12.63 -2.95
CA ASN A 74 -14.41 -14.01 -2.91
C ASN A 74 -12.91 -14.07 -2.59
N VAL A 75 -12.46 -14.96 -1.73
CA VAL A 75 -11.03 -15.12 -1.41
C VAL A 75 -10.60 -16.52 -1.80
N PRO A 76 -9.95 -16.70 -2.96
CA PRO A 76 -9.38 -17.99 -3.34
C PRO A 76 -8.38 -18.48 -2.30
N ALA A 77 -8.25 -19.80 -2.18
CA ALA A 77 -7.26 -20.40 -1.30
C ALA A 77 -5.83 -19.95 -1.67
N CYS A 78 -4.98 -19.80 -0.66
CA CYS A 78 -3.57 -19.51 -0.86
C CYS A 78 -2.90 -20.52 -1.79
N ASN A 79 -2.17 -20.03 -2.79
CA ASN A 79 -1.33 -20.85 -3.65
C ASN A 79 0.02 -20.18 -3.91
N MET A 80 1.04 -20.61 -3.16
CA MET A 80 2.42 -20.12 -3.31
C MET A 80 3.24 -20.91 -4.34
N SER A 81 2.70 -21.99 -4.91
CA SER A 81 3.46 -22.85 -5.82
C SER A 81 3.61 -22.21 -7.20
N GLY A 82 4.83 -22.27 -7.75
CA GLY A 82 5.14 -21.78 -9.10
C GLY A 82 5.05 -20.26 -9.27
N LYS A 83 5.03 -19.49 -8.19
CA LYS A 83 4.95 -18.02 -8.25
C LYS A 83 6.32 -17.39 -8.50
N VAL A 84 6.33 -16.31 -9.27
CA VAL A 84 7.56 -15.60 -9.65
C VAL A 84 7.78 -14.46 -8.66
N VAL A 85 8.94 -14.45 -7.99
CA VAL A 85 9.33 -13.36 -7.09
C VAL A 85 9.64 -12.11 -7.92
N GLY A 86 8.90 -11.02 -7.66
CA GLY A 86 9.07 -9.74 -8.33
C GLY A 86 9.88 -8.72 -7.51
N ALA A 87 9.79 -8.81 -6.19
CA ALA A 87 10.53 -7.95 -5.27
C ALA A 87 10.89 -8.70 -3.98
N LYS A 88 11.86 -8.16 -3.24
CA LYS A 88 12.24 -8.68 -1.93
C LYS A 88 12.47 -7.56 -0.93
N ILE A 89 11.95 -7.74 0.29
CA ILE A 89 12.17 -6.83 1.42
C ILE A 89 12.83 -7.55 2.60
N SER A 90 13.51 -6.76 3.43
CA SER A 90 14.17 -7.23 4.66
C SER A 90 13.64 -6.55 5.92
N SER A 91 13.00 -5.39 5.79
CA SER A 91 12.55 -4.56 6.91
C SER A 91 11.46 -3.60 6.44
N TYR A 92 10.75 -3.02 7.39
CA TYR A 92 9.87 -1.86 7.21
C TYR A 92 10.16 -0.85 8.34
N VAL A 93 9.72 0.39 8.17
CA VAL A 93 9.87 1.45 9.17
C VAL A 93 8.56 2.19 9.33
N ASP A 94 8.24 2.55 10.57
CA ASP A 94 7.11 3.43 10.88
C ASP A 94 7.61 4.88 10.93
N LEU A 95 6.83 5.79 10.35
CA LEU A 95 7.11 7.22 10.36
C LEU A 95 6.41 7.90 11.55
N PRO A 96 6.97 8.99 12.08
CA PRO A 96 6.30 9.78 13.11
C PRO A 96 4.99 10.38 12.59
N GLN A 97 4.08 10.70 13.51
CA GLN A 97 2.83 11.42 13.20
C GLN A 97 3.10 12.92 13.00
N ASP A 98 3.90 13.24 11.99
CA ASP A 98 4.31 14.59 11.61
C ASP A 98 4.37 14.68 10.08
N GLU A 99 3.50 15.50 9.49
CA GLU A 99 3.37 15.64 8.04
C GLU A 99 4.67 16.14 7.37
N ASN A 100 5.46 16.98 8.04
CA ASN A 100 6.72 17.47 7.49
C ASN A 100 7.76 16.35 7.46
N ALA A 101 7.86 15.56 8.54
CA ALA A 101 8.75 14.41 8.57
C ALA A 101 8.37 13.34 7.53
N ILE A 102 7.07 13.14 7.30
CA ILE A 102 6.56 12.26 6.24
C ILE A 102 6.92 12.83 4.86
N ALA A 103 6.76 14.13 4.63
CA ALA A 103 7.12 14.79 3.37
C ALA A 103 8.60 14.64 3.05
N GLU A 104 9.47 14.91 4.03
CA GLU A 104 10.92 14.74 3.91
C GLU A 104 11.32 13.30 3.60
N TRP A 105 10.69 12.32 4.28
CA TRP A 105 10.93 10.91 4.01
C TRP A 105 10.48 10.54 2.60
N LEU A 106 9.27 10.97 2.20
CA LEU A 106 8.69 10.67 0.89
C LEU A 106 9.53 11.24 -0.25
N ALA A 107 9.99 12.50 -0.12
CA ALA A 107 10.83 13.14 -1.12
C ALA A 107 12.16 12.41 -1.33
N LYS A 108 12.71 11.79 -0.27
CA LYS A 108 14.00 11.12 -0.30
C LYS A 108 13.92 9.63 -0.65
N ASN A 109 12.89 8.94 -0.15
CA ASN A 109 12.81 7.47 -0.17
C ASN A 109 11.59 6.95 -0.94
N GLY A 110 10.66 7.81 -1.36
CA GLY A 110 9.54 7.45 -2.23
C GLY A 110 8.20 7.24 -1.55
N PRO A 111 7.27 6.54 -2.24
CA PRO A 111 5.89 6.40 -1.79
C PRO A 111 5.74 5.79 -0.40
N VAL A 112 4.74 6.25 0.36
CA VAL A 112 4.48 5.85 1.76
C VAL A 112 3.07 5.28 1.88
N SER A 113 2.93 4.08 2.44
CA SER A 113 1.62 3.53 2.81
C SER A 113 1.03 4.31 3.99
N VAL A 114 -0.21 4.77 3.86
CA VAL A 114 -0.91 5.51 4.93
C VAL A 114 -2.35 5.04 5.08
N ILE A 115 -2.93 5.32 6.24
CA ILE A 115 -4.36 5.10 6.51
C ILE A 115 -5.04 6.46 6.63
N VAL A 116 -6.23 6.58 6.04
CA VAL A 116 -7.04 7.79 6.03
C VAL A 116 -8.48 7.49 6.48
N ASP A 117 -9.23 8.55 6.80
CA ASP A 117 -10.69 8.51 6.84
C ASP A 117 -11.20 8.81 5.43
N SER A 118 -11.75 7.80 4.77
CA SER A 118 -12.20 7.89 3.38
C SER A 118 -13.66 8.31 3.23
N THR A 119 -14.34 8.70 4.32
CA THR A 119 -15.77 9.07 4.29
C THR A 119 -16.05 10.14 3.24
N SER A 120 -15.16 11.13 3.08
CA SER A 120 -15.31 12.20 2.09
C SER A 120 -14.90 11.82 0.66
N PHE A 121 -14.30 10.65 0.44
CA PHE A 121 -13.79 10.27 -0.89
C PHE A 121 -14.92 9.84 -1.84
N GLN A 122 -16.05 9.35 -1.32
CA GLN A 122 -17.16 8.87 -2.13
C GLN A 122 -17.77 9.95 -3.04
N SER A 123 -17.72 11.21 -2.62
CA SER A 123 -18.23 12.36 -3.38
C SER A 123 -17.12 13.16 -4.10
N TYR A 124 -15.86 12.73 -3.99
CA TYR A 124 -14.75 13.43 -4.61
C TYR A 124 -14.76 13.24 -6.13
N THR A 125 -14.67 14.34 -6.88
CA THR A 125 -14.67 14.34 -8.36
C THR A 125 -13.46 15.05 -8.97
N GLY A 126 -12.59 15.65 -8.16
CA GLY A 126 -11.40 16.37 -8.59
C GLY A 126 -11.07 17.58 -7.71
N GLY A 127 -9.89 18.17 -7.92
CA GLY A 127 -9.40 19.33 -7.15
C GLY A 127 -8.73 18.94 -5.82
N VAL A 128 -8.50 19.92 -4.96
CA VAL A 128 -7.92 19.69 -3.63
C VAL A 128 -9.04 19.59 -2.60
N LEU A 129 -9.11 18.46 -1.88
CA LEU A 129 -10.10 18.26 -0.82
C LEU A 129 -9.67 19.02 0.45
N THR A 130 -10.40 20.07 0.83
CA THR A 130 -10.05 20.94 1.97
C THR A 130 -10.87 20.72 3.24
N SER A 131 -11.92 19.90 3.17
CA SER A 131 -12.84 19.64 4.29
C SER A 131 -13.14 18.14 4.39
N CYS A 132 -12.08 17.35 4.54
CA CYS A 132 -12.17 15.92 4.73
C CYS A 132 -12.73 15.59 6.13
N VAL A 133 -13.72 14.72 6.20
CA VAL A 133 -14.07 14.06 7.47
C VAL A 133 -12.81 13.33 7.94
N SER A 134 -12.40 13.60 9.18
CA SER A 134 -11.13 13.14 9.74
C SER A 134 -11.34 12.63 11.17
N LYS A 135 -12.20 11.62 11.33
CA LYS A 135 -12.64 11.12 12.65
C LYS A 135 -12.21 9.69 12.91
N ARG A 136 -12.19 8.83 11.89
CA ARG A 136 -11.87 7.42 12.04
C ARG A 136 -11.14 6.90 10.81
N LEU A 137 -9.94 6.38 11.04
CA LEU A 137 -9.18 5.65 10.04
C LEU A 137 -9.97 4.43 9.57
N ASP A 138 -10.23 4.32 8.26
CA ASP A 138 -11.01 3.23 7.69
C ASP A 138 -10.51 2.71 6.34
N HIS A 139 -9.53 3.37 5.74
CA HIS A 139 -9.06 3.02 4.41
C HIS A 139 -7.56 3.25 4.24
N ALA A 140 -6.88 2.29 3.61
CA ALA A 140 -5.46 2.36 3.33
C ALA A 140 -5.21 2.80 1.89
N VAL A 141 -4.28 3.74 1.72
CA VAL A 141 -3.93 4.35 0.44
C VAL A 141 -2.41 4.54 0.35
N LEU A 142 -1.92 5.05 -0.78
CA LEU A 142 -0.49 5.29 -0.99
C LEU A 142 -0.23 6.78 -1.26
N LEU A 143 0.56 7.44 -0.41
CA LEU A 143 1.09 8.77 -0.71
C LEU A 143 2.19 8.65 -1.76
N VAL A 144 2.06 9.42 -2.84
CA VAL A 144 3.00 9.39 -3.98
C VAL A 144 3.65 10.74 -4.27
N GLY A 145 3.26 11.80 -3.58
CA GLY A 145 3.80 13.14 -3.77
C GLY A 145 3.07 14.19 -2.95
N TYR A 146 3.58 15.41 -3.00
CA TYR A 146 2.95 16.61 -2.46
C TYR A 146 3.33 17.84 -3.28
N ASP A 147 2.59 18.92 -3.11
CA ASP A 147 2.93 20.25 -3.60
C ASP A 147 2.71 21.27 -2.47
N ASP A 148 3.82 21.82 -1.96
CA ASP A 148 3.85 22.84 -0.91
C ASP A 148 3.82 24.28 -1.47
N THR A 149 3.93 24.43 -2.79
CA THR A 149 3.88 25.72 -3.49
C THR A 149 2.47 26.13 -3.89
N SER A 150 1.56 25.16 -3.99
CA SER A 150 0.14 25.37 -4.26
C SER A 150 -0.58 26.11 -3.12
N LYS A 151 -1.72 26.73 -3.45
CA LYS A 151 -2.62 27.40 -2.49
C LYS A 151 -4.05 26.88 -2.64
N PRO A 152 -4.51 25.96 -1.78
CA PRO A 152 -3.77 25.36 -0.65
C PRO A 152 -2.73 24.33 -1.09
N PRO A 153 -1.71 24.04 -0.24
CA PRO A 153 -0.81 22.91 -0.45
C PRO A 153 -1.57 21.59 -0.34
N TYR A 154 -1.07 20.52 -0.97
CA TYR A 154 -1.79 19.25 -1.02
C TYR A 154 -0.87 18.02 -1.11
N TRP A 155 -1.43 16.88 -0.67
CA TRP A 155 -0.89 15.55 -0.92
C TRP A 155 -1.47 14.95 -2.21
N ILE A 156 -0.69 14.11 -2.88
CA ILE A 156 -1.13 13.28 -4.01
C ILE A 156 -1.22 11.84 -3.50
N ILE A 157 -2.42 11.28 -3.57
CA ILE A 157 -2.75 9.95 -3.05
C ILE A 157 -3.16 9.04 -4.23
N LYS A 158 -2.51 7.88 -4.34
CA LYS A 158 -2.97 6.75 -5.17
C LYS A 158 -3.97 5.93 -4.36
N ASN A 159 -5.16 5.75 -4.91
CA ASN A 159 -6.25 4.94 -4.37
C ASN A 159 -6.66 3.88 -5.40
#